data_AF-A0AAF3E9L4-F1
#
_entry.id   AF-A0AAF3E9L4-F1
#
_cell.length_a   1.000
_cell.length_b   1.000
_cell.length_c   1.000
_cell.angle_alpha   90.00
_cell.angle_beta   90.00
_cell.angle_gamma   90.00
#
_symmetry.space_group_name_H-M   'P 1'
#
loop_
_entity.id
_entity.type
_entity.pdbx_description
1 polymer ?
#
loop_
_entity_poly.entity_id
_entity_poly.type
_entity_poly.pdbx_seq_one_letter_code
_entity_poly.pdbx_strand_id
1 'polypeptide(L)'
;MKVLLIFAILFLQVSAKLGWDGIQAVTVSGFECLKKNGYDFFVARVGRSNNIVDTTGIQNILNARQAGWTDVDGYIYPCTTSSCPSGAVQEQR
;
A
#
# COMPACT_ATOMS: atom_id res chain seq x y z
N MET A 1 -37.36 -19.29 13.95
CA MET A 1 -36.20 -19.58 13.07
C MET A 1 -35.83 -18.41 12.15
N LYS A 2 -36.75 -17.81 11.36
CA LYS A 2 -36.42 -16.68 10.45
C LYS A 2 -35.78 -15.47 11.14
N VAL A 3 -36.27 -15.06 12.32
CA VAL A 3 -35.73 -13.92 13.08
C VAL A 3 -34.31 -14.17 13.61
N LEU A 4 -34.02 -15.39 14.06
CA LEU A 4 -32.67 -15.80 14.48
C LEU A 4 -31.67 -15.80 13.31
N LEU A 5 -32.13 -16.19 12.12
CA LEU A 5 -31.31 -16.16 10.91
C LEU A 5 -30.94 -14.72 10.51
N ILE A 6 -31.88 -13.78 10.61
CA ILE A 6 -31.65 -12.35 10.32
C ILE A 6 -30.63 -11.76 11.31
N PHE A 7 -30.73 -12.08 12.59
CA PHE A 7 -29.74 -11.67 13.59
C PHE A 7 -28.34 -12.22 13.28
N ALA A 8 -28.21 -13.49 12.87
CA ALA A 8 -26.91 -14.09 12.54
C ALA A 8 -26.24 -13.42 11.31
N ILE A 9 -27.02 -12.96 10.33
CA ILE A 9 -26.50 -12.26 9.13
C ILE A 9 -25.99 -10.85 9.48
N LEU A 10 -26.59 -10.18 10.47
CA LEU A 10 -26.14 -8.85 10.93
C LEU A 10 -24.80 -8.89 11.69
N PHE A 11 -24.32 -10.07 12.10
CA PHE A 11 -23.02 -10.26 12.74
C PHE A 11 -21.91 -10.66 11.77
N LEU A 12 -22.14 -10.62 10.46
CA LEU A 12 -21.07 -10.75 9.48
C LEU A 12 -20.10 -9.56 9.66
N GLN A 13 -19.00 -9.83 10.35
CA GLN A 13 -17.91 -8.87 10.57
C GLN A 13 -17.40 -8.42 9.20
N VAL A 14 -17.56 -7.13 8.90
CA VAL A 14 -16.86 -6.51 7.77
C VAL A 14 -15.37 -6.47 8.14
N SER A 15 -14.58 -7.34 7.51
CA SER A 15 -13.12 -7.31 7.65
C SER A 15 -12.58 -6.23 6.71
N ALA A 16 -12.29 -5.05 7.26
CA ALA A 16 -11.59 -3.99 6.58
C ALA A 16 -10.21 -3.80 7.22
N LYS A 17 -9.21 -3.59 6.37
CA LYS A 17 -7.83 -3.26 6.76
C LYS A 17 -7.65 -1.74 6.72
N LEU A 18 -6.97 -1.19 7.71
CA LEU A 18 -6.63 0.23 7.75
C LEU A 18 -5.22 0.41 7.20
N GLY A 19 -5.14 0.91 5.98
CA GLY A 19 -3.85 1.18 5.34
C GLY A 19 -3.70 2.59 4.81
N TRP A 20 -2.52 2.87 4.29
CA TRP A 20 -2.15 4.18 3.76
C TRP A 20 -1.11 4.04 2.64
N ASP A 21 -1.01 5.06 1.79
CA ASP A 21 0.05 5.18 0.79
C ASP A 21 0.92 6.41 1.06
N GLY A 22 2.17 6.38 0.61
CA GLY A 22 3.11 7.48 0.88
C GLY A 22 4.30 7.55 -0.06
N ILE A 23 4.84 8.77 -0.18
CA ILE A 23 6.03 9.08 -0.99
C ILE A 23 7.20 9.62 -0.17
N GLN A 24 6.96 10.03 1.07
CA GLN A 24 7.97 10.58 1.96
C GLN A 24 8.73 9.45 2.65
N ALA A 25 9.99 9.68 3.02
CA ALA A 25 10.77 8.69 3.74
C ALA A 25 10.16 8.44 5.14
N VAL A 26 9.98 7.16 5.47
CA VAL A 26 9.48 6.72 6.77
C VAL A 26 10.47 5.73 7.38
N THR A 27 10.85 5.98 8.63
CA THR A 27 11.80 5.13 9.37
C THR A 27 11.13 3.84 9.82
N VAL A 28 11.92 2.82 10.16
CA VAL A 28 11.42 1.58 10.78
C VAL A 28 10.58 1.89 12.03
N SER A 29 11.06 2.78 12.91
CA SER A 29 10.33 3.23 14.10
C SER A 29 9.00 3.94 13.79
N GLY A 30 8.91 4.63 12.65
CA GLY A 30 7.67 5.21 12.15
C GLY A 30 6.65 4.13 11.79
N PHE A 31 7.08 3.09 11.08
CA PHE A 31 6.24 1.92 10.77
C PHE A 31 5.84 1.12 12.01
N GLU A 32 6.72 0.96 13.00
CA GLU A 32 6.39 0.35 14.28
C GLU A 32 5.31 1.15 15.02
N CYS A 33 5.42 2.48 15.03
CA CYS A 33 4.43 3.37 15.61
C CYS A 33 3.06 3.21 14.93
N LEU A 34 3.03 3.25 13.59
CA LEU A 34 1.79 3.09 12.82
C LEU A 34 1.15 1.71 13.05
N LYS A 35 1.94 0.64 13.09
CA LYS A 35 1.43 -0.71 13.39
C LYS A 35 0.80 -0.80 14.77
N LYS A 36 1.43 -0.18 15.78
CA LYS A 36 0.88 -0.09 17.14
C LYS A 36 -0.44 0.68 17.19
N ASN A 37 -0.67 1.60 16.24
CA ASN A 37 -1.89 2.39 16.12
C ASN A 37 -2.94 1.76 15.18
N GLY A 38 -2.79 0.48 14.84
CA GLY A 38 -3.83 -0.28 14.12
C GLY A 38 -3.77 -0.20 12.60
N TYR A 39 -2.68 0.31 12.02
CA TYR A 39 -2.45 0.21 10.59
C TYR A 39 -1.84 -1.15 10.22
N ASP A 40 -2.34 -1.76 9.15
CA ASP A 40 -1.99 -3.12 8.74
C ASP A 40 -1.62 -3.26 7.26
N PHE A 41 -1.80 -2.21 6.45
CA PHE A 41 -1.49 -2.19 5.01
C PHE A 41 -0.75 -0.91 4.57
N PHE A 42 0.29 -1.05 3.74
CA PHE A 42 1.06 0.09 3.20
C PHE A 42 1.36 -0.06 1.70
N VAL A 43 1.19 1.02 0.93
CA VAL A 43 1.59 1.08 -0.49
C VAL A 43 2.59 2.19 -0.74
N ALA A 44 3.78 1.85 -1.22
CA ALA A 44 4.80 2.85 -1.56
C ALA A 44 4.75 3.22 -3.04
N ARG A 45 5.07 4.47 -3.40
CA ARG A 45 5.40 4.77 -4.80
C ARG A 45 6.76 4.17 -5.15
N VAL A 46 6.83 3.27 -6.13
CA VAL A 46 8.08 2.66 -6.59
C VAL A 46 8.55 3.16 -7.95
N GLY A 47 7.69 3.86 -8.70
CA GLY A 47 8.00 4.43 -10.01
C GLY A 47 7.43 5.83 -10.20
N ARG A 48 8.16 6.67 -10.95
CA ARG A 48 7.79 8.08 -11.24
C ARG A 48 7.50 8.30 -12.71
N SER A 49 6.72 9.34 -13.01
CA SER A 49 6.28 9.67 -14.38
C SER A 49 7.46 9.99 -15.30
N ASN A 50 8.54 10.53 -14.77
CA ASN A 50 9.78 10.77 -15.52
C ASN A 50 10.62 9.51 -15.79
N ASN A 51 10.04 8.32 -15.66
CA ASN A 51 10.70 7.04 -15.90
C ASN A 51 11.83 6.68 -14.93
N ILE A 52 11.79 7.24 -13.71
CA ILE A 52 12.78 6.99 -12.67
C ILE A 52 12.18 6.11 -11.56
N VAL A 53 12.93 5.08 -11.16
CA VAL A 53 12.64 4.27 -9.97
C VAL A 53 12.65 5.16 -8.72
N ASP A 54 11.65 5.00 -7.86
CA ASP A 54 11.55 5.73 -6.59
C ASP A 54 12.23 4.93 -5.47
N THR A 55 13.51 5.21 -5.27
CA THR A 55 14.33 4.53 -4.26
C THR A 55 13.85 4.81 -2.83
N THR A 56 13.18 5.95 -2.58
CA THR A 56 12.57 6.25 -1.28
C THR A 56 11.42 5.29 -1.00
N GLY A 57 10.55 5.04 -1.97
CA GLY A 57 9.47 4.09 -1.81
C GLY A 57 9.96 2.65 -1.63
N ILE A 58 10.98 2.23 -2.38
CA ILE A 58 11.63 0.93 -2.17
C ILE A 58 12.18 0.82 -0.75
N GLN A 59 12.87 1.85 -0.25
CA GLN A 59 13.39 1.85 1.12
C GLN A 59 12.25 1.81 2.16
N ASN A 60 11.13 2.48 1.91
CA ASN A 60 9.96 2.40 2.77
C ASN A 60 9.38 0.99 2.83
N ILE A 61 9.31 0.28 1.70
CA ILE A 61 8.89 -1.14 1.68
C ILE A 61 9.80 -1.98 2.56
N LEU A 62 11.13 -1.83 2.42
CA LEU A 62 12.10 -2.55 3.26
C LEU A 62 11.92 -2.22 4.74
N ASN A 63 11.74 -0.94 5.08
CA ASN A 63 11.54 -0.50 6.46
C ASN A 63 10.22 -1.05 7.06
N ALA A 64 9.14 -1.06 6.28
CA ALA A 64 7.85 -1.62 6.68
C ALA A 64 7.96 -3.13 6.94
N ARG A 65 8.63 -3.86 6.05
CA ARG A 65 8.91 -5.30 6.22
C ARG A 65 9.76 -5.56 7.47
N GLN A 66 10.78 -4.75 7.72
CA GLN A 66 11.60 -4.83 8.93
C GLN A 66 10.79 -4.55 10.21
N ALA A 67 9.85 -3.62 10.18
CA ALA A 67 8.88 -3.35 11.25
C ALA A 67 7.78 -4.44 11.38
N GLY A 68 7.88 -5.51 10.58
CA GLY A 68 6.98 -6.66 10.63
C GLY A 68 5.64 -6.46 9.92
N TRP A 69 5.52 -5.51 8.99
CA TRP A 69 4.31 -5.37 8.17
C TRP A 69 4.25 -6.49 7.12
N THR A 70 3.08 -7.13 6.98
CA THR A 70 2.89 -8.23 6.02
C THR A 70 2.23 -7.78 4.73
N ASP A 71 1.36 -6.77 4.78
CA ASP A 71 0.66 -6.28 3.61
C ASP A 71 1.34 -4.99 3.14
N VAL A 72 2.35 -5.17 2.29
CA VAL A 72 3.15 -4.07 1.74
C VAL A 72 3.24 -4.26 0.23
N ASP A 73 2.85 -3.23 -0.52
CA ASP A 73 2.86 -3.24 -1.98
C ASP A 73 3.46 -1.94 -2.56
N GLY A 74 3.59 -1.86 -3.88
CA GLY A 74 4.11 -0.73 -4.61
C GLY A 74 3.16 -0.24 -5.71
N TYR A 75 3.18 1.07 -5.99
CA TYR A 75 2.52 1.65 -7.16
C TYR A 75 3.47 2.43 -8.04
N ILE A 76 3.14 2.53 -9.33
CA ILE A 76 3.84 3.35 -10.31
C ILE A 76 3.00 4.60 -10.55
N TYR A 77 3.61 5.78 -10.43
CA TYR A 77 3.00 7.04 -10.90
C TYR A 77 3.32 7.22 -12.39
N PRO A 78 2.39 6.92 -13.31
CA PRO A 78 2.71 6.82 -14.73
C PRO A 78 2.89 8.20 -15.35
N CYS A 79 3.60 8.26 -16.48
CA CYS A 79 3.44 9.36 -17.42
C CYS A 79 2.32 9.06 -18.40
N THR A 80 1.44 10.03 -18.60
CA THR A 80 0.24 9.90 -19.44
C THR A 80 0.28 10.76 -20.70
N THR A 81 1.37 11.50 -20.94
CA THR A 81 1.52 12.29 -22.16
C THR A 81 1.82 11.40 -23.36
N SER A 82 1.45 11.83 -24.57
CA SER A 82 1.69 11.09 -25.81
C SER A 82 3.18 10.88 -26.13
N SER A 83 4.06 11.70 -25.54
CA SER A 83 5.52 11.58 -25.66
C SER A 83 6.13 10.49 -24.77
N CYS A 84 5.35 9.90 -23.85
CA CYS A 84 5.85 8.91 -22.91
C CYS A 84 5.72 7.47 -23.46
N PRO A 85 6.53 6.53 -22.94
CA PRO A 85 6.40 5.12 -23.31
C PRO A 85 5.01 4.57 -23.03
N SER A 86 4.62 3.51 -23.75
CA SER A 86 3.35 2.82 -23.49
C SER A 86 3.26 2.29 -22.06
N GLY A 87 2.04 2.02 -21.58
CA GLY A 87 1.82 1.40 -20.27
C GLY A 87 2.62 0.11 -20.08
N ALA A 88 2.68 -0.72 -21.13
CA ALA A 88 3.44 -1.98 -21.14
C ALA A 88 4.95 -1.78 -20.96
N VAL A 89 5.51 -0.65 -21.41
CA VAL A 89 6.93 -0.33 -21.15
C VAL A 89 7.09 0.25 -19.74
N GLN A 90 6.10 1.00 -19.27
CA GLN A 90 6.11 1.62 -17.95
C GLN A 90 5.96 0.63 -16.78
N GLU A 91 5.39 -0.55 -17.00
CA GLU A 91 5.25 -1.63 -15.99
C GLU A 91 6.46 -2.57 -15.90
N GLN A 92 7.37 -2.56 -16.87
CA GLN A 92 8.58 -3.40 -16.91
C GLN A 92 9.73 -2.88 -16.00
N ARG A 93 9.43 -1.91 -15.13
CA ARG A 93 10.42 -1.26 -14.26
C ARG A 93 10.68 -2.05 -12.99
#